data_AF-A0A0G4KM11-F1
#
_entry.id   AF-A0A0G4KM11-F1
#
_cell.length_a   1.000
_cell.length_b   1.000
_cell.length_c   1.000
_cell.angle_alpha   90.00
_cell.angle_beta   90.00
_cell.angle_gamma   90.00
#
_symmetry.space_group_name_H-M   'P 1'
#
loop_
_entity.id
_entity.type
_entity.pdbx_description
1 polymer ?
#
loop_
_entity_poly.entity_id
_entity_poly.type
_entity_poly.pdbx_seq_one_letter_code
_entity_poly.pdbx_strand_id
1 'polypeptide(L)'
;PQIEVSFELDANGILKVSAHDKATGKGESITITNDKGRLTQEEIDRMVAEAEKYAEEDKATRERIEARNGLENYAFSLKNQVN
;
A
#
# COMPACT_ATOMS: atom_id res chain seq x y z
N PRO A 1 -16.25 9.62 1.04
CA PRO A 1 -16.10 8.57 0.01
C PRO A 1 -15.50 7.32 0.66
N GLN A 2 -16.14 6.16 0.50
CA GLN A 2 -15.67 4.91 1.10
C GLN A 2 -15.22 4.00 -0.03
N ILE A 3 -13.91 3.86 -0.19
CA ILE A 3 -13.32 3.04 -1.25
C ILE A 3 -12.95 1.67 -0.65
N GLU A 4 -13.47 0.61 -1.25
CA GLU A 4 -13.06 -0.78 -0.99
C GLU A 4 -12.03 -1.18 -2.03
N VAL A 5 -10.87 -1.66 -1.58
CA VAL A 5 -9.80 -2.16 -2.45
C VAL A 5 -9.62 -3.64 -2.19
N SER A 6 -9.71 -4.45 -3.25
CA SER A 6 -9.59 -5.90 -3.20
C SER A 6 -8.42 -6.38 -4.06
N PHE A 7 -7.65 -7.31 -3.50
CA PHE A 7 -6.51 -7.94 -4.16
C PHE A 7 -6.83 -9.43 -4.33
N GLU A 8 -7.06 -9.86 -5.56
CA GLU A 8 -7.40 -11.24 -5.90
C GLU A 8 -6.19 -11.87 -6.62
N LEU A 9 -5.64 -12.94 -6.06
CA LEU A 9 -4.57 -13.72 -6.68
C LEU A 9 -5.13 -15.06 -7.15
N ASP A 10 -5.02 -15.36 -8.43
CA ASP A 10 -5.47 -16.63 -8.98
C ASP A 10 -4.40 -17.75 -8.89
N ALA A 11 -4.80 -18.99 -9.18
CA ALA A 11 -3.90 -20.15 -9.17
C ALA A 11 -2.78 -20.10 -10.22
N ASN A 12 -2.90 -19.21 -11.23
CA ASN A 12 -1.88 -18.98 -12.24
C ASN A 12 -0.91 -17.86 -11.85
N GLY A 13 -1.13 -17.19 -10.71
CA GLY A 13 -0.34 -16.07 -10.22
C GLY A 13 -0.72 -14.71 -10.81
N ILE A 14 -1.87 -14.59 -11.49
CA ILE A 14 -2.39 -13.31 -11.99
C ILE A 14 -3.03 -12.56 -10.83
N LEU A 15 -2.57 -11.33 -10.59
CA LEU A 15 -3.10 -10.44 -9.55
C LEU A 15 -4.12 -9.48 -10.18
N LYS A 16 -5.36 -9.54 -9.74
CA LYS A 16 -6.39 -8.55 -10.07
C LYS A 16 -6.57 -7.61 -8.89
N VAL A 17 -6.37 -6.32 -9.14
CA VAL A 17 -6.60 -5.25 -8.16
C VAL A 17 -7.87 -4.52 -8.57
N SER A 18 -8.87 -4.48 -7.69
CA SER A 18 -10.11 -3.74 -7.91
C SER A 18 -10.33 -2.69 -6.82
N ALA A 19 -10.87 -1.54 -7.21
CA ALA A 19 -11.25 -0.46 -6.30
C ALA A 19 -12.71 -0.07 -6.57
N HIS A 20 -13.54 -0.06 -5.54
CA HIS A 20 -14.97 0.23 -5.63
C HIS A 20 -15.39 1.31 -4.63
N ASP A 21 -16.07 2.36 -5.09
CA ASP A 21 -16.67 3.37 -4.23
C ASP A 21 -18.06 2.93 -3.79
N LYS A 22 -18.21 2.61 -2.49
CA LYS A 22 -19.46 2.10 -1.92
C LYS A 22 -20.63 3.09 -2.01
N ALA A 23 -20.36 4.39 -2.13
CA ALA A 23 -21.40 5.40 -2.19
C ALA A 23 -21.99 5.54 -3.60
N THR A 24 -21.16 5.43 -4.63
CA THR A 24 -21.55 5.67 -6.02
C THR A 24 -21.75 4.39 -6.82
N GLY A 25 -21.29 3.24 -6.31
CA GLY A 25 -21.32 1.95 -7.01
C GLY A 25 -20.34 1.87 -8.19
N LYS A 26 -19.50 2.88 -8.39
CA LYS A 26 -18.48 2.91 -9.43
C LYS A 26 -17.26 2.15 -8.96
N GLY A 27 -16.65 1.37 -9.84
CA GLY A 27 -15.38 0.72 -9.57
C GLY A 27 -14.55 0.53 -10.82
N GLU A 28 -13.25 0.43 -10.61
CA GLU A 28 -12.26 0.19 -11.66
C GLU A 28 -11.40 -1.00 -11.24
N SER A 29 -10.83 -1.71 -12.21
CA SER A 29 -9.93 -2.83 -11.92
C SER A 29 -8.80 -2.92 -12.93
N ILE A 30 -7.64 -3.37 -12.46
CA ILE A 30 -6.44 -3.61 -13.26
C ILE A 30 -5.99 -5.05 -13.02
N THR A 31 -5.57 -5.71 -14.10
CA THR A 31 -5.02 -7.07 -14.05
C THR A 31 -3.52 -7.02 -14.29
N ILE A 32 -2.76 -7.60 -13.36
CA ILE A 32 -1.31 -7.73 -13.42
C ILE A 32 -1.01 -9.21 -13.68
N THR A 33 -0.59 -9.51 -14.90
CA THR A 33 -0.19 -10.86 -15.30
C THR A 33 1.22 -11.16 -14.77
N ASN A 34 1.40 -12.34 -14.18
CA ASN A 34 2.72 -12.79 -13.76
C ASN A 34 3.38 -13.55 -14.92
N ASP A 35 4.30 -12.88 -15.60
CA ASP A 35 5.10 -13.53 -16.64
C ASP A 35 6.04 -14.56 -15.97
N LYS A 36 6.10 -15.78 -16.50
CA LYS A 36 7.01 -16.82 -15.99
C LYS A 36 8.45 -16.28 -16.02
N GLY A 37 9.11 -16.30 -14.86
CA GLY A 37 10.48 -15.79 -14.71
C GLY A 37 10.58 -14.28 -14.48
N ARG A 38 9.50 -13.59 -14.08
CA ARG A 38 9.52 -12.14 -13.76
C ARG A 38 10.54 -11.76 -12.69
N LEU A 39 10.82 -12.66 -11.75
CA LEU A 39 11.90 -12.55 -10.77
C LEU A 39 12.58 -13.90 -10.65
N THR A 40 13.91 -13.93 -10.65
CA THR A 40 14.67 -15.14 -10.35
C THR A 40 14.76 -15.35 -8.83
N GLN A 41 15.12 -16.56 -8.39
CA GLN A 41 15.28 -16.84 -6.97
C GLN A 41 16.38 -15.96 -6.35
N GLU A 42 17.47 -15.72 -7.07
CA GLU A 42 18.55 -14.84 -6.62
C GLU A 42 18.10 -13.38 -6.45
N GLU A 43 17.18 -12.91 -7.28
CA GLU A 43 16.61 -11.57 -7.15
C GLU A 43 15.68 -11.47 -5.94
N ILE A 44 14.88 -12.50 -5.68
CA ILE A 44 14.03 -12.59 -4.49
C ILE A 44 14.91 -12.57 -3.23
N ASP A 45 15.94 -13.40 -3.18
CA ASP A 45 16.84 -13.49 -2.01
C ASP A 45 17.59 -12.18 -1.78
N ARG A 46 18.03 -11.50 -2.85
CA ARG A 46 18.62 -10.16 -2.77
C ARG A 46 17.63 -9.13 -2.21
N MET A 47 16.39 -9.13 -2.68
CA MET A 47 15.35 -8.21 -2.17
C MET A 47 15.06 -8.45 -0.68
N VAL A 48 15.03 -9.70 -0.23
CA VAL A 48 14.85 -10.04 1.18
C VAL A 48 16.03 -9.54 2.02
N ALA A 49 17.26 -9.79 1.58
CA ALA A 49 18.47 -9.33 2.28
C ALA A 49 18.56 -7.79 2.35
N GLU A 50 18.18 -7.10 1.28
CA GLU A 50 18.10 -5.64 1.27
C GLU A 50 17.02 -5.13 2.24
N ALA A 51 15.83 -5.74 2.26
CA ALA A 51 14.78 -5.37 3.19
C ALA A 51 15.21 -5.53 4.66
N GLU A 52 15.94 -6.60 5.00
CA GLU A 52 16.49 -6.79 6.34
C GLU A 52 17.57 -5.76 6.69
N LYS A 53 18.46 -5.46 5.74
CA LYS A 53 19.53 -4.47 5.91
C LYS A 53 19.00 -3.07 6.19
N TYR A 54 17.92 -2.67 5.51
CA TYR A 54 17.33 -1.33 5.63
C TYR A 54 16.17 -1.24 6.64
N ALA A 55 15.82 -2.34 7.31
CA ALA A 55 14.67 -2.42 8.20
C ALA A 55 14.64 -1.33 9.29
N GLU A 56 15.79 -1.03 9.92
CA GLU A 56 15.87 -0.01 10.97
C GLU A 56 15.76 1.43 10.41
N GLU A 57 16.31 1.69 9.23
CA GLU A 57 16.18 2.98 8.55
C GLU A 57 14.74 3.23 8.09
N ASP A 58 14.09 2.20 7.53
CA ASP A 58 12.69 2.24 7.13
C ASP A 58 11.77 2.42 8.34
N LYS A 59 12.12 1.83 9.49
CA LYS A 59 11.40 2.02 10.75
C LYS A 59 11.49 3.46 11.24
N ALA A 60 12.68 4.05 11.29
CA ALA A 60 12.86 5.45 11.67
C ALA A 60 12.10 6.41 10.71
N THR A 61 12.12 6.10 9.42
CA THR A 61 11.38 6.87 8.40
C THR A 61 9.86 6.75 8.61
N ARG A 62 9.36 5.55 8.89
CA ARG A 62 7.95 5.30 9.22
C ARG A 62 7.51 6.10 10.44
N GLU A 63 8.27 6.03 11.53
CA GLU A 63 7.99 6.77 12.77
C GLU A 63 7.92 8.29 12.52
N ARG A 64 8.83 8.83 11.70
CA ARG A 64 8.81 10.25 11.32
C ARG A 64 7.54 10.63 10.55
N ILE A 65 7.13 9.80 9.59
CA ILE A 65 5.92 10.04 8.79
C ILE A 65 4.67 9.94 9.66
N GLU A 66 4.60 8.96 10.54
CA GLU A 66 3.47 8.78 11.48
C GLU A 66 3.35 9.98 12.42
N ALA A 67 4.46 10.47 12.99
CA ALA A 67 4.47 11.66 13.82
C ALA A 67 3.97 12.90 13.07
N ARG A 68 4.44 13.09 11.82
CA ARG A 68 3.97 14.19 10.96
C ARG A 68 2.47 14.11 10.69
N ASN A 69 2.00 12.94 10.24
CA ASN A 69 0.59 12.74 9.92
C ASN A 69 -0.28 12.89 11.19
N GLY A 70 0.21 12.46 12.35
CA GLY A 70 -0.45 12.67 13.64
C GLY A 70 -0.63 14.15 13.99
N LEU A 71 0.42 14.95 13.81
CA LEU A 71 0.36 16.40 14.02
C LEU A 71 -0.58 17.10 13.02
N GLU A 72 -0.51 16.73 11.74
CA GLU A 72 -1.39 17.26 10.69
C GLU A 72 -2.86 16.97 11.01
N ASN A 73 -3.16 15.73 11.39
CA ASN A 73 -4.52 15.33 11.82
C ASN A 73 -4.98 16.11 13.05
N TYR A 74 -4.11 16.31 14.03
CA TYR A 74 -4.43 17.08 15.23
C TYR A 74 -4.72 18.54 14.91
N ALA A 75 -3.87 19.20 14.12
CA ALA A 75 -4.07 20.58 13.69
C ALA A 75 -5.37 20.75 12.88
N PHE A 76 -5.66 19.80 11.98
CA PHE A 76 -6.90 19.78 11.23
C PHE A 76 -8.13 19.61 12.14
N SER A 77 -8.04 18.73 13.16
CA SER A 77 -9.11 18.53 14.12
C SER A 77 -9.40 19.79 14.95
N LEU A 78 -8.36 20.50 15.41
CA LEU A 78 -8.51 21.76 16.15
C LEU A 78 -9.13 22.85 15.28
N LYS A 79 -8.69 22.96 14.01
CA LYS A 79 -9.28 23.90 13.05
C LYS A 79 -10.78 23.65 12.87
N ASN A 80 -11.20 22.39 12.84
CA ASN A 80 -12.62 22.04 12.70
C ASN A 80 -13.43 22.22 14.00
N GLN A 81 -12.81 22.26 15.18
CA GLN A 81 -13.50 22.52 16.45
C GLN A 81 -13.75 24.01 16.70
N VAL A 82 -12.95 24.88 16.10
CA VAL A 82 -13.02 26.34 16.27
C VAL A 82 -13.93 27.01 15.21
N ASN A 83 -14.21 26.33 14.09
CA ASN A 83 -15.19 26.76 13.07
C ASN A 83 -16.53 26.06 13.27
#